data_AF-A0A2D5ICR0-F1
#
_entry.id   AF-A0A2D5ICR0-F1
#
_cell.length_a   1.000
_cell.length_b   1.000
_cell.length_c   1.000
_cell.angle_alpha   90.00
_cell.angle_beta   90.00
_cell.angle_gamma   90.00
#
_symmetry.space_group_name_H-M   'P 1'
#
loop_
_entity.id
_entity.type
_entity.pdbx_description
1 polymer ?
#
loop_
_entity_poly.entity_id
_entity_poly.type
_entity_poly.pdbx_seq_one_letter_code
_entity_poly.pdbx_strand_id
1 'polypeptide(L)'
;RILGASDTTLQAIDYGSQLGLTLPFNRTQESEADSIGVMLMANAGFDPEQSIAFWENMSADGGPRSPEFLSTHPSPDSRIGALRDMVKQASALRQQAIARGVVPDCVPGFAN
;
A
#
# COMPACT_ATOMS: atom_id res chain seq x y z
N ARG A 1 25.00 -28.86 18.56
CA ARG A 1 24.64 -27.81 19.54
C ARG A 1 25.72 -26.74 19.50
N ILE A 2 25.65 -25.83 18.53
CA ILE A 2 26.49 -24.64 18.54
C ILE A 2 25.60 -23.54 19.13
N LEU A 3 26.08 -22.90 20.19
CA LEU A 3 25.37 -21.99 21.11
C LEU A 3 24.48 -22.73 22.12
N GLY A 4 24.82 -22.64 23.41
CA GLY A 4 24.12 -23.28 24.54
C GLY A 4 22.73 -22.71 24.86
N ALA A 5 22.06 -22.10 23.89
CA ALA A 5 20.67 -21.69 23.99
C ALA A 5 19.76 -22.90 23.79
N SER A 6 18.69 -23.01 24.59
CA SER A 6 17.67 -24.04 24.35
C SER A 6 16.92 -23.74 23.06
N ASP A 7 16.37 -24.77 22.40
CA ASP A 7 15.58 -24.61 21.18
C ASP A 7 14.41 -23.63 21.37
N THR A 8 13.85 -23.57 22.58
CA THR A 8 12.84 -22.58 22.99
C THR A 8 13.35 -21.14 22.98
N THR A 9 14.59 -20.90 23.41
CA THR A 9 15.20 -19.56 23.37
C THR A 9 15.46 -19.11 21.93
N LEU A 10 15.92 -20.02 21.07
CA LEU A 10 16.13 -19.72 19.66
C LEU A 10 14.81 -19.41 18.94
N GLN A 11 13.76 -20.19 19.20
CA GLN A 11 12.41 -19.92 18.68
C GLN A 11 11.88 -18.57 19.15
N ALA A 12 12.04 -18.22 20.42
CA ALA A 12 11.58 -16.93 20.94
C ALA A 12 12.30 -15.73 20.29
N ILE A 13 13.61 -15.84 20.03
CA ILE A 13 14.38 -14.81 19.32
C ILE A 13 13.88 -14.67 17.87
N ASP A 14 13.65 -15.80 17.19
CA ASP A 14 13.16 -15.81 15.81
C ASP A 14 11.80 -15.11 15.70
N TYR A 15 10.83 -15.51 16.51
CA TYR A 15 9.52 -14.84 16.59
C TYR A 15 9.62 -13.36 16.97
N GLY A 16 10.49 -13.02 17.93
CA GLY A 16 10.73 -11.65 18.34
C GLY A 16 11.29 -10.80 17.21
N SER A 17 12.22 -11.34 16.41
CA SER A 17 12.80 -10.67 15.25
C SER A 17 11.77 -10.48 14.13
N GLN A 18 10.92 -11.48 13.89
CA GLN A 18 9.87 -11.40 12.87
C GLN A 18 8.86 -10.30 13.21
N LEU A 19 8.38 -10.27 14.46
CA LEU A 19 7.42 -9.28 14.93
C LEU A 19 8.02 -7.88 15.07
N GLY A 20 9.26 -7.78 15.55
CA GLY A 20 9.89 -6.51 15.92
C GLY A 20 10.67 -5.82 14.80
N LEU A 21 11.16 -6.57 13.81
CA LEU A 21 11.96 -6.03 12.71
C LEU A 21 11.30 -6.27 11.35
N THR A 22 11.02 -7.53 11.01
CA THR A 22 10.52 -7.88 9.66
C THR A 22 9.14 -7.27 9.37
N LEU A 23 8.17 -7.44 10.27
CA LEU A 23 6.82 -6.93 10.04
C LEU A 23 6.77 -5.38 9.93
N PRO A 24 7.43 -4.60 10.81
CA PRO A 24 7.49 -3.15 10.64
C PRO A 24 8.16 -2.70 9.34
N PHE A 25 9.29 -3.33 8.96
CA PHE A 25 9.97 -3.00 7.69
C PHE A 25 9.06 -3.23 6.48
N ASN A 26 8.35 -4.36 6.45
CA ASN A 26 7.42 -4.67 5.36
C ASN A 26 6.30 -3.62 5.28
N ARG A 27 5.75 -3.17 6.41
CA ARG A 27 4.71 -2.13 6.41
C ARG A 27 5.22 -0.77 5.90
N THR A 28 6.45 -0.39 6.22
CA THR A 28 7.06 0.83 5.67
C THR A 28 7.19 0.73 4.15
N GLN A 29 7.62 -0.43 3.62
CA GLN A 29 7.74 -0.64 2.18
C GLN A 29 6.39 -0.57 1.46
N GLU A 30 5.33 -1.11 2.06
CA GLU A 30 3.96 -1.01 1.52
C GLU A 30 3.46 0.44 1.48
N SER A 31 3.66 1.22 2.55
CA SER A 31 3.31 2.65 2.57
C SER A 31 4.08 3.46 1.53
N GLU A 32 5.36 3.14 1.32
CA GLU A 32 6.17 3.77 0.28
C GLU A 32 5.67 3.39 -1.12
N ALA A 33 5.36 2.12 -1.34
CA ALA A 33 4.80 1.63 -2.59
C ALA A 33 3.48 2.35 -2.94
N ASP A 34 2.64 2.65 -1.95
CA ASP A 34 1.36 3.35 -2.14
C ASP A 34 1.55 4.79 -2.55
N SER A 35 2.45 5.47 -1.83
CA SER A 35 2.79 6.85 -2.12
C SER A 35 3.40 6.98 -3.51
N ILE A 36 4.29 6.06 -3.92
CA ILE A 36 4.88 6.10 -5.25
C ILE A 36 3.83 5.73 -6.31
N GLY A 37 3.06 4.68 -6.07
CA GLY A 37 2.04 4.19 -7.00
C GLY A 37 0.99 5.25 -7.35
N VAL A 38 0.43 5.93 -6.34
CA VAL A 38 -0.59 6.97 -6.55
C VAL A 38 -0.05 8.19 -7.31
N MET A 39 1.22 8.54 -7.08
CA MET A 39 1.89 9.61 -7.81
C MET A 39 2.20 9.22 -9.26
N LEU A 40 2.59 7.96 -9.50
CA LEU A 40 2.78 7.42 -10.85
C LEU A 40 1.46 7.41 -11.63
N MET A 41 0.36 6.98 -11.01
CA MET A 41 -0.99 7.03 -11.60
C MET A 41 -1.33 8.47 -12.04
N ALA A 42 -1.18 9.43 -11.12
CA ALA A 42 -1.41 10.84 -11.41
C ALA A 42 -0.56 11.36 -12.57
N ASN A 43 0.75 11.06 -12.55
CA ASN A 43 1.66 11.53 -13.58
C ASN A 43 1.36 10.93 -14.97
N ALA A 44 0.78 9.74 -15.01
CA ALA A 44 0.27 9.10 -16.22
C ALA A 44 -1.14 9.57 -16.61
N GLY A 45 -1.72 10.54 -15.91
CA GLY A 45 -3.04 11.12 -16.20
C GLY A 45 -4.23 10.32 -15.65
N PHE A 46 -3.98 9.18 -15.01
CA PHE A 46 -5.02 8.39 -14.35
C PHE A 46 -5.59 9.12 -13.14
N ASP A 47 -6.83 8.75 -12.79
CA ASP A 47 -7.50 9.28 -11.61
C ASP A 47 -6.97 8.63 -10.32
N PRO A 48 -6.28 9.37 -9.44
CA PRO A 48 -5.72 8.82 -8.22
C PRO A 48 -6.78 8.34 -7.23
N GLU A 49 -8.01 8.88 -7.28
CA GLU A 49 -9.14 8.43 -6.44
C GLU A 49 -9.48 6.95 -6.70
N GLN A 50 -9.18 6.42 -7.89
CA GLN A 50 -9.41 5.01 -8.21
C GLN A 50 -8.51 4.06 -7.39
N SER A 51 -7.42 4.56 -6.80
CA SER A 51 -6.62 3.77 -5.86
C SER A 51 -7.39 3.43 -4.59
N ILE A 52 -8.26 4.34 -4.10
CA ILE A 52 -9.11 4.10 -2.93
C ILE A 52 -10.17 3.06 -3.27
N ALA A 53 -10.85 3.23 -4.41
CA ALA A 53 -11.87 2.29 -4.88
C ALA A 53 -11.30 0.87 -5.05
N PHE A 54 -10.07 0.74 -5.54
CA PHE A 54 -9.36 -0.54 -5.61
C PHE A 54 -9.21 -1.20 -4.24
N TRP A 55 -8.80 -0.45 -3.21
CA TRP A 55 -8.66 -0.97 -1.84
C TRP A 55 -10.00 -1.25 -1.17
N GLU A 56 -11.04 -0.46 -1.44
CA GLU A 56 -12.40 -0.72 -0.97
C GLU A 56 -12.94 -2.05 -1.53
N ASN A 57 -12.76 -2.28 -2.84
CA ASN A 57 -13.16 -3.54 -3.49
C ASN A 57 -12.39 -4.74 -2.92
N MET A 58 -11.08 -4.61 -2.77
CA MET A 58 -10.26 -5.67 -2.15
C MET A 58 -10.58 -5.88 -0.68
N SER A 59 -11.04 -4.85 0.04
CA SER A 59 -11.53 -4.99 1.41
C SER A 59 -12.78 -5.86 1.44
N ALA A 60 -13.74 -5.59 0.54
CA ALA A 60 -15.01 -6.30 0.42
C ALA A 60 -14.86 -7.76 -0.04
N ASP A 61 -13.94 -8.04 -0.96
CA ASP A 61 -13.68 -9.40 -1.46
C ASP A 61 -12.74 -10.21 -0.54
N GLY A 62 -12.20 -9.58 0.51
CA GLY A 62 -11.28 -10.22 1.44
C GLY A 62 -11.97 -11.13 2.46
N GLY A 63 -11.49 -12.37 2.57
CA GLY A 63 -11.87 -13.29 3.65
C GLY A 63 -11.37 -12.85 5.03
N PRO A 64 -11.52 -13.70 6.07
CA PRO A 64 -11.06 -13.39 7.43
C PRO A 64 -9.59 -12.99 7.46
N ARG A 65 -9.28 -11.82 8.04
CA ARG A 65 -7.91 -11.28 8.11
C ARG A 65 -7.31 -11.51 9.49
N SER A 66 -6.04 -11.89 9.53
CA SER A 66 -5.24 -11.86 10.76
C SER A 66 -5.14 -10.43 11.30
N PRO A 67 -4.97 -10.24 12.61
CA PRO A 67 -4.71 -8.92 13.18
C PRO A 67 -3.55 -8.23 12.44
N GLU A 68 -3.69 -6.95 12.14
CA GLU A 68 -2.70 -6.18 11.37
C GLU A 68 -1.30 -6.27 11.98
N PHE A 69 -1.21 -6.30 13.31
CA PHE A 69 0.05 -6.46 14.05
C PHE A 69 0.81 -7.75 13.71
N LEU A 70 0.13 -8.81 13.30
CA LEU A 70 0.70 -10.10 12.93
C LEU A 70 0.84 -10.30 11.41
N SER A 71 0.42 -9.31 10.62
CA SER A 71 0.36 -9.40 9.15
C SER A 71 1.54 -8.68 8.50
N THR A 72 2.05 -9.27 7.40
CA THR A 72 3.10 -8.68 6.54
C THR A 72 2.55 -7.57 5.65
N HIS A 73 1.25 -7.59 5.35
CA HIS A 73 0.54 -6.53 4.63
C HIS A 73 -0.44 -5.84 5.59
N PRO A 74 -0.48 -4.49 5.62
CA PRO A 74 -1.44 -3.75 6.43
C PRO A 74 -2.89 -4.03 6.03
N SER A 75 -3.82 -3.73 6.92
CA SER A 75 -5.24 -3.87 6.61
C SER A 75 -5.67 -2.89 5.50
N PRO A 76 -6.68 -3.23 4.68
CA PRO A 76 -7.18 -2.30 3.68
C PRO A 76 -7.62 -0.96 4.27
N ASP A 77 -8.22 -0.95 5.46
CA ASP A 77 -8.73 0.27 6.10
C ASP A 77 -7.62 1.26 6.46
N SER A 78 -6.49 0.77 7.00
CA SER A 78 -5.34 1.61 7.32
C SER A 78 -4.71 2.19 6.04
N ARG A 79 -4.66 1.40 4.98
CA ARG A 79 -4.18 1.84 3.66
C ARG A 79 -5.10 2.86 2.99
N ILE A 80 -6.40 2.65 3.05
CA ILE A 80 -7.40 3.62 2.55
C ILE A 80 -7.25 4.96 3.27
N GLY A 81 -7.04 4.94 4.59
CA GLY A 81 -6.79 6.15 5.37
C GLY A 81 -5.59 6.94 4.86
N ALA A 82 -4.44 6.28 4.66
CA ALA A 82 -3.24 6.90 4.13
C ALA A 82 -3.42 7.41 2.69
N LEU A 83 -4.08 6.62 1.83
CA LEU A 83 -4.35 6.98 0.44
C LEU A 83 -5.23 8.23 0.32
N ARG A 84 -6.23 8.42 1.19
CA ARG A 84 -7.08 9.63 1.18
C ARG A 84 -6.28 10.93 1.34
N ASP A 85 -5.16 10.90 2.06
CA ASP A 85 -4.29 12.07 2.21
C ASP A 85 -3.35 12.23 1.00
N MET A 86 -2.84 11.13 0.45
CA MET A 86 -1.96 11.15 -0.72
C MET A 86 -2.69 11.57 -2.00
N VAL A 87 -3.94 11.11 -2.19
CA VAL A 87 -4.75 11.38 -3.38
C VAL A 87 -5.02 12.87 -3.58
N LYS A 88 -5.15 13.66 -2.50
CA LYS A 88 -5.27 15.13 -2.59
C LYS A 88 -4.06 15.75 -3.28
N GLN A 89 -2.86 15.30 -2.94
CA GLN A 89 -1.61 15.77 -3.53
C GLN A 89 -1.46 15.25 -4.97
N ALA A 90 -1.74 13.96 -5.18
CA ALA A 90 -1.68 13.32 -6.49
C ALA A 90 -2.68 13.94 -7.49
N SER A 91 -3.83 14.41 -7.05
CA SER A 91 -4.83 15.07 -7.91
C SER A 91 -4.29 16.36 -8.54
N ALA A 92 -3.49 17.14 -7.80
CA ALA A 92 -2.81 18.30 -8.36
C ALA A 92 -1.77 17.90 -9.43
N LEU A 93 -1.03 16.81 -9.19
CA LEU A 93 -0.09 16.25 -10.16
C LEU A 93 -0.80 15.74 -11.43
N ARG A 94 -1.98 15.11 -11.30
CA ARG A 94 -2.81 14.68 -12.43
C ARG A 94 -3.25 15.85 -13.28
N GLN A 95 -3.69 16.96 -12.68
CA GLN A 95 -4.07 18.17 -13.41
C GLN A 95 -2.92 18.71 -14.24
N GLN A 96 -1.69 18.68 -13.71
CA GLN A 96 -0.49 19.05 -14.45
C GLN A 96 -0.20 18.08 -15.61
N ALA A 97 -0.38 16.78 -15.40
CA ALA A 97 -0.22 15.78 -16.45
C ALA A 97 -1.22 16.00 -17.60
N ILE A 98 -2.49 16.23 -17.28
CA ILE A 98 -3.54 16.54 -18.27
C ILE A 98 -3.24 17.84 -19.01
N ALA A 99 -2.77 18.89 -18.31
CA ALA A 99 -2.37 20.15 -18.94
C ALA A 99 -1.21 19.99 -19.94
N ARG A 100 -0.38 18.95 -19.79
CA ARG A 100 0.68 18.56 -20.74
C ARG A 100 0.18 17.65 -21.87
N GLY A 101 -1.11 17.35 -21.91
CA GLY A 101 -1.72 16.45 -22.90
C GLY A 101 -1.63 14.96 -22.54
N VAL A 102 -1.28 14.60 -21.30
CA VAL A 102 -1.28 13.20 -20.85
C VAL A 102 -2.70 12.81 -20.45
N VAL A 103 -3.39 12.09 -21.33
CA VAL A 103 -4.73 11.56 -21.11
C VAL A 103 -4.70 10.04 -21.36
N PRO A 104 -5.08 9.19 -20.41
CA PRO A 104 -5.09 7.74 -20.62
C PRO A 104 -6.26 7.31 -21.52
N ASP A 105 -5.98 6.44 -22.50
CA ASP A 105 -6.97 5.94 -23.48
C ASP A 105 -8.11 5.12 -22.84
N CYS A 106 -7.90 4.58 -21.64
CA CYS A 106 -8.82 3.66 -20.99
C CYS A 106 -9.84 4.35 -20.06
N VAL A 107 -9.96 5.68 -20.07
CA VAL A 107 -10.98 6.40 -19.29
C VAL A 107 -12.20 6.67 -20.20
N PRO A 108 -13.33 5.96 -20.04
CA PRO A 108 -14.52 6.21 -20.84
C PRO A 108 -14.98 7.66 -20.64
N GLY A 109 -15.11 8.43 -21.73
CA GLY A 109 -15.57 9.82 -21.71
C GLY A 109 -14.49 10.90 -21.87
N PHE A 110 -13.21 10.54 -21.98
CA PHE A 110 -12.11 11.48 -22.28
C PHE A 110 -11.30 11.12 -23.54
N ALA A 111 -11.60 10.00 -24.19
CA ALA A 111 -11.08 9.69 -25.52
C ALA A 111 -11.83 10.53 -26.56
N ASN A 112 -11.08 11.23 -27.41
CA ASN A 112 -11.62 11.96 -28.57
C ASN A 112 -12.36 11.03 -29.55
#